data_AF-A0A2E9QBE0-F1
#
_entry.id   AF-A0A2E9QBE0-F1
#
_cell.length_a   1.000
_cell.length_b   1.000
_cell.length_c   1.000
_cell.angle_alpha   90.00
_cell.angle_beta   90.00
_cell.angle_gamma   90.00
#
_symmetry.space_group_name_H-M   'P 1'
#
loop_
_entity.id
_entity.type
_entity.pdbx_description
1 polymer ?
#
loop_
_entity_poly.entity_id
_entity_poly.type
_entity_poly.pdbx_seq_one_letter_code
_entity_poly.pdbx_strand_id
1 'polypeptide(L)'
;MAKRPLFSFPSDFGSYLALVFEFLGFLGLGGVAGYICQEYIWPEYGDWIFPAVFLFMFLLGLWFMVKQTKRLSQQALERSKKEEQEKSDPPLSPDLVEKRMKEFDAKFNRAFKRDR
;
A
#
# COMPACT_ATOMS: atom_id res chain seq x y z
N MET A 1 -22.62 2.64 25.09
CA MET A 1 -21.17 2.35 25.05
C MET A 1 -20.96 1.09 24.23
N ALA A 2 -20.57 1.21 22.97
CA ALA A 2 -20.37 0.07 22.08
C ALA A 2 -19.06 -0.64 22.44
N LYS A 3 -19.14 -1.92 22.84
CA LYS A 3 -17.98 -2.79 23.05
C LYS A 3 -17.28 -2.98 21.71
N ARG A 4 -16.06 -2.46 21.57
CA ARG A 4 -15.20 -2.75 20.41
C ARG A 4 -14.96 -4.28 20.37
N PRO A 5 -15.05 -4.93 19.20
CA PRO A 5 -14.80 -6.37 19.10
C PRO A 5 -13.38 -6.69 19.56
N LEU A 6 -13.23 -7.77 20.33
CA LEU A 6 -11.95 -8.23 20.92
C LEU A 6 -10.85 -8.55 19.89
N PHE A 7 -11.22 -8.67 18.62
CA PHE A 7 -10.31 -8.79 17.48
C PHE A 7 -10.56 -7.62 16.51
N SER A 8 -10.07 -6.44 16.86
CA SER A 8 -9.83 -5.41 15.84
C SER A 8 -8.37 -5.57 15.40
N PHE A 9 -8.18 -6.23 14.26
CA PHE A 9 -6.87 -6.26 13.63
C PHE A 9 -6.49 -4.81 13.27
N PRO A 10 -5.21 -4.40 13.45
CA PRO A 10 -4.75 -3.12 12.96
C PRO A 10 -5.15 -2.95 11.50
N SER A 11 -5.51 -1.75 11.05
CA SER A 11 -5.90 -1.51 9.63
C SER A 11 -4.83 -1.99 8.65
N ASP A 12 -3.59 -2.08 9.11
CA ASP A 12 -2.41 -2.43 8.32
C ASP A 12 -2.08 -3.92 8.37
N PHE A 13 -2.80 -4.73 9.15
CA PHE A 13 -2.55 -6.18 9.30
C PHE A 13 -2.59 -6.91 7.95
N GLY A 14 -3.55 -6.54 7.09
CA GLY A 14 -3.65 -7.08 5.73
C GLY A 14 -2.43 -6.75 4.86
N SER A 15 -1.85 -5.55 5.02
CA SER A 15 -0.68 -5.12 4.26
C SER A 15 0.58 -5.89 4.69
N TYR A 16 0.77 -6.14 5.99
CA TYR A 16 1.86 -6.98 6.47
C TYR A 16 1.71 -8.45 6.03
N LEU A 17 0.48 -8.98 6.04
CA LEU A 17 0.22 -10.34 5.59
C LEU A 17 0.48 -10.50 4.08
N ALA A 18 0.02 -9.55 3.27
CA ALA A 18 0.30 -9.53 1.83
C ALA A 18 1.80 -9.52 1.54
N LEU A 19 2.56 -8.75 2.31
CA LEU A 19 4.02 -8.64 2.20
C LEU A 19 4.75 -9.94 2.55
N VAL A 20 4.23 -10.71 3.52
CA VAL A 20 4.72 -12.06 3.83
C VAL A 20 4.40 -13.05 2.70
N PHE A 21 3.18 -13.02 2.16
CA PHE A 21 2.81 -13.86 1.01
C PHE A 21 3.61 -13.53 -0.25
N GLU A 22 3.89 -12.24 -0.48
CA GLU A 22 4.72 -11.80 -1.61
C GLU A 22 6.15 -12.32 -1.46
N PHE A 23 6.72 -12.28 -0.26
CA PHE A 23 8.02 -12.89 0.03
C PHE A 23 8.02 -14.41 -0.17
N LEU A 24 6.98 -15.11 0.30
CA LEU A 24 6.79 -16.55 0.02
C LEU A 24 6.71 -16.83 -1.48
N GLY A 25 6.07 -15.93 -2.25
CA GLY A 25 6.04 -15.97 -3.71
C GLY A 25 7.43 -15.88 -4.33
N PHE A 26 8.29 -14.97 -3.85
CA PHE A 26 9.69 -14.89 -4.28
C PHE A 26 10.47 -16.17 -4.00
N LEU A 27 10.25 -16.81 -2.85
CA LEU A 27 10.91 -18.08 -2.52
C LEU A 27 10.40 -19.23 -3.41
N GLY A 28 9.09 -19.29 -3.65
CA GLY A 28 8.50 -20.27 -4.57
C GLY A 28 9.03 -20.10 -6.00
N LEU A 29 9.05 -18.87 -6.51
CA LEU A 29 9.63 -18.54 -7.81
C LEU A 29 11.13 -18.85 -7.87
N GLY A 30 11.87 -18.57 -6.79
CA GLY A 30 13.29 -18.89 -6.69
C GLY A 30 13.57 -20.39 -6.72
N GLY A 31 12.73 -21.20 -6.07
CA GLY A 31 12.81 -22.66 -6.14
C GLY A 31 12.54 -23.19 -7.54
N VAL A 32 11.48 -22.71 -8.20
CA VAL A 32 11.16 -23.12 -9.58
C VAL A 32 12.24 -22.66 -10.56
N ALA A 33 12.70 -21.42 -10.47
CA ALA A 33 13.76 -20.90 -11.31
C ALA A 33 15.08 -21.64 -11.08
N GLY A 34 15.43 -21.93 -9.82
CA GLY A 34 16.59 -22.73 -9.46
C GLY A 34 16.53 -24.13 -10.06
N TYR A 35 15.36 -24.79 -9.96
CA TYR A 35 15.13 -26.11 -10.56
C TYR A 35 15.27 -26.07 -12.09
N ILE A 36 14.68 -25.07 -12.76
CA ILE A 36 14.80 -24.92 -14.21
C ILE A 36 16.27 -24.69 -14.62
N CYS A 37 16.99 -23.86 -13.88
CA CYS A 37 18.40 -23.59 -14.15
C CYS A 37 19.26 -24.84 -13.96
N GLN A 38 18.98 -25.62 -12.91
CA GLN A 38 19.62 -26.89 -12.63
C GLN A 38 19.33 -27.93 -13.73
N GLU A 39 18.08 -28.08 -14.16
CA GLU A 39 17.70 -29.17 -15.06
C GLU A 39 17.97 -28.86 -16.54
N TYR A 40 17.73 -27.62 -16.99
CA TYR A 40 17.69 -27.30 -18.43
C TYR A 40 18.82 -26.38 -18.91
N ILE A 41 19.37 -25.53 -18.05
CA ILE A 41 20.36 -24.51 -18.48
C ILE A 41 21.78 -24.98 -18.18
N TRP A 42 22.03 -25.44 -16.94
CA TRP A 42 23.35 -25.85 -16.48
C TRP A 42 23.30 -27.12 -15.61
N PRO A 43 22.96 -28.27 -16.21
CA PRO A 43 22.92 -29.55 -15.51
C PRO A 43 24.27 -29.98 -14.93
N GLU A 44 25.37 -29.59 -15.57
CA GLU A 44 26.73 -29.92 -15.11
C GLU A 44 27.09 -29.29 -13.75
N TYR A 45 26.41 -28.20 -13.37
CA TYR A 45 26.66 -27.45 -12.14
C TYR A 45 25.45 -27.43 -11.20
N GLY A 46 24.53 -28.39 -11.37
CA GLY A 46 23.24 -28.42 -10.68
C GLY A 46 23.33 -28.23 -9.16
N ASP A 47 24.32 -28.88 -8.53
CA ASP A 47 24.54 -28.85 -7.08
C ASP A 47 24.76 -27.43 -6.53
N TRP A 48 25.38 -26.53 -7.31
CA TRP A 48 25.69 -25.16 -6.89
C TRP A 48 24.75 -24.11 -7.47
N ILE A 49 24.17 -24.38 -8.64
CA ILE A 49 23.30 -23.43 -9.33
C ILE A 49 21.95 -23.28 -8.63
N PHE A 50 21.35 -24.38 -8.17
CA PHE A 50 20.12 -24.30 -7.40
C PHE A 50 20.27 -23.41 -6.16
N PRO A 51 21.23 -23.68 -5.23
CA PRO A 51 21.40 -22.83 -4.06
C PRO A 51 21.82 -21.40 -4.41
N ALA A 52 22.59 -21.17 -5.48
CA ALA A 52 22.95 -19.83 -5.92
C ALA A 52 21.74 -19.01 -6.39
N VAL A 53 20.90 -19.58 -7.25
CA VAL A 53 19.67 -18.93 -7.75
C VAL A 53 18.69 -18.73 -6.61
N PHE A 54 18.53 -19.72 -5.73
CA PHE A 54 17.66 -19.62 -4.57
C PHE A 54 18.12 -18.51 -3.60
N LEU A 55 19.42 -18.44 -3.31
CA LEU A 55 20.00 -17.41 -2.45
C LEU A 55 19.84 -16.01 -3.06
N PHE A 56 20.04 -15.89 -4.37
CA PHE A 56 19.82 -14.63 -5.09
C PHE A 56 18.36 -14.17 -4.96
N MET A 57 17.40 -15.05 -5.19
CA MET A 57 15.97 -14.74 -5.08
C MET A 57 15.54 -14.46 -3.64
N PHE A 58 16.13 -15.14 -2.66
CA PHE A 58 15.96 -14.86 -1.24
C PHE A 58 16.42 -13.43 -0.88
N LEU A 59 17.63 -13.04 -1.30
CA LEU A 59 18.16 -11.69 -1.07
C LEU A 59 17.33 -10.63 -1.78
N LEU A 60 16.87 -10.91 -3.01
CA LEU A 60 15.99 -10.02 -3.75
C LEU A 60 14.64 -9.83 -3.03
N GLY A 61 14.05 -10.92 -2.54
CA GLY A 61 12.83 -10.91 -1.74
C GLY A 61 13.00 -10.11 -0.45
N LEU A 62 14.12 -10.27 0.27
CA LEU A 62 14.44 -9.48 1.46
C LEU A 62 14.57 -8.00 1.14
N TRP A 63 15.31 -7.65 0.10
CA TRP A 63 15.46 -6.27 -0.34
C TRP A 63 14.10 -5.63 -0.67
N PHE A 64 13.25 -6.38 -1.38
CA PHE A 64 11.91 -5.95 -1.71
C PHE A 64 11.04 -5.75 -0.47
N MET A 65 11.10 -6.68 0.48
CA MET A 65 10.40 -6.61 1.77
C MET A 65 10.81 -5.35 2.56
N VAL A 66 12.11 -5.06 2.65
CA VAL A 66 12.64 -3.85 3.30
C VAL A 66 12.16 -2.58 2.59
N LYS A 67 12.11 -2.60 1.25
CA LYS A 67 11.64 -1.45 0.47
C LYS A 67 10.14 -1.19 0.67
N GLN A 68 9.32 -2.25 0.67
CA GLN A 68 7.87 -2.16 0.87
C GLN A 68 7.53 -1.74 2.30
N THR A 69 8.20 -2.31 3.31
CA THR A 69 8.00 -1.91 4.72
C THR A 69 8.35 -0.45 4.95
N LYS A 70 9.44 0.07 4.35
CA LYS A 70 9.74 1.50 4.38
C LYS A 70 8.63 2.34 3.76
N ARG A 71 8.10 1.94 2.61
CA ARG A 71 6.97 2.63 1.96
C ARG A 71 5.70 2.64 2.81
N LEU A 72 5.33 1.49 3.40
CA LEU A 72 4.18 1.38 4.30
C LEU A 72 4.36 2.27 5.53
N SER A 73 5.56 2.29 6.13
CA SER A 73 5.85 3.15 7.28
C SER A 73 5.73 4.65 6.96
N GLN A 74 6.14 5.06 5.74
CA GLN A 74 5.98 6.44 5.28
C GLN A 74 4.51 6.79 5.03
N GLN A 75 3.74 5.88 4.41
CA GLN A 75 2.31 6.08 4.19
C GLN A 75 1.52 6.15 5.51
N ALA A 76 1.87 5.33 6.50
CA ALA A 76 1.28 5.39 7.83
C ALA A 76 1.55 6.75 8.49
N LEU A 77 2.79 7.25 8.41
CA LEU A 77 3.16 8.56 8.94
C LEU A 77 2.39 9.71 8.26
N GLU A 78 2.23 9.66 6.94
CA GLU A 78 1.47 10.67 6.19
C GLU A 78 -0.03 10.65 6.52
N ARG A 79 -0.61 9.45 6.71
CA ARG A 79 -2.02 9.32 7.13
C ARG A 79 -2.23 9.90 8.53
N SER A 80 -1.36 9.59 9.49
CA SER A 80 -1.44 10.15 10.84
C SER A 80 -1.32 11.69 10.83
N LYS A 81 -0.44 12.26 10.00
CA LYS A 81 -0.33 13.72 9.84
C LYS A 81 -1.58 14.35 9.24
N LYS A 82 -2.21 13.72 8.25
CA LYS A 82 -3.46 14.22 7.65
C LYS A 82 -4.62 14.17 8.64
N GLU A 83 -4.75 13.09 9.41
CA GLU A 83 -5.77 12.96 10.45
C GLU A 83 -5.57 14.00 11.57
N GLU A 84 -4.33 14.30 11.97
CA GLU A 84 -4.05 15.38 12.93
C GLU A 84 -4.34 16.76 12.37
N GLN A 85 -4.06 17.01 11.09
CA GLN A 85 -4.31 18.28 10.44
C GLN A 85 -5.82 18.53 10.24
N GLU A 86 -6.58 17.52 9.83
CA GLU A 86 -8.05 17.58 9.69
C GLU A 86 -8.75 17.76 11.05
N LYS A 87 -8.15 17.27 12.14
CA LYS A 87 -8.65 17.48 13.52
C LYS A 87 -8.28 18.86 14.08
N SER A 88 -7.28 19.52 13.52
CA SER A 88 -6.81 20.84 13.91
C SER A 88 -7.45 21.99 13.12
N ASP A 89 -8.17 21.67 12.05
CA ASP A 89 -8.96 22.67 11.33
C ASP A 89 -10.12 23.13 12.24
N PRO A 90 -10.26 24.46 12.47
CA PRO A 90 -11.38 24.97 13.23
C PRO A 90 -12.69 24.58 12.53
N PRO A 91 -13.75 24.24 13.29
CA PRO A 91 -15.04 23.93 12.68
C PRO A 91 -15.43 25.07 11.75
N LEU A 92 -15.72 24.73 10.48
CA LEU A 92 -16.13 25.70 9.46
C LEU A 92 -17.18 26.63 10.07
N SER A 93 -16.87 27.92 10.17
CA SER A 93 -17.83 28.87 10.70
C SER A 93 -19.08 28.87 9.80
N PRO A 94 -20.30 28.89 10.37
CA PRO A 94 -21.53 28.85 9.58
C PRO A 94 -21.57 29.96 8.51
N ASP A 95 -20.96 31.11 8.78
CA ASP A 95 -20.87 32.24 7.84
C ASP A 95 -20.06 31.92 6.57
N LEU A 96 -18.99 31.12 6.69
CA LEU A 96 -18.18 30.70 5.55
C LEU A 96 -18.89 29.66 4.67
N VAL A 97 -19.68 28.78 5.30
CA VAL A 97 -20.52 27.80 4.59
C VAL A 97 -21.63 28.52 3.81
N GLU A 98 -22.28 29.50 4.44
CA GLU A 98 -23.35 30.27 3.79
C GLU A 98 -22.83 31.09 2.60
N LYS A 99 -21.63 31.66 2.71
CA LYS A 99 -20.97 32.39 1.62
C LYS A 99 -20.59 31.46 0.46
N ARG A 100 -20.06 30.27 0.74
CA ARG A 100 -19.74 29.24 -0.27
C ARG A 100 -20.99 28.71 -0.96
N MET A 101 -22.10 28.49 -0.22
CA MET A 101 -23.39 28.09 -0.79
C MET A 101 -23.94 29.15 -1.74
N LYS A 102 -23.91 30.44 -1.35
CA LYS A 102 -24.35 31.55 -2.21
C LYS A 102 -23.51 31.68 -3.48
N GLU A 103 -22.18 31.51 -3.38
CA GLU A 103 -21.30 31.49 -4.56
C GLU A 103 -21.57 30.30 -5.48
N PHE A 104 -21.86 29.12 -4.91
CA PHE A 104 -22.19 27.93 -5.67
C PHE A 104 -23.52 28.08 -6.40
N ASP A 105 -24.56 28.58 -5.73
CA ASP A 105 -25.87 28.86 -6.33
C ASP A 105 -25.79 29.93 -7.43
N ALA A 106 -24.98 30.97 -7.24
CA ALA A 106 -24.74 31.99 -8.25
C ALA A 106 -24.06 31.42 -9.50
N LYS A 107 -23.11 30.48 -9.31
CA LYS A 107 -22.38 29.82 -10.40
C LYS A 107 -23.26 28.79 -11.13
N PHE A 108 -24.07 28.05 -10.38
CA PHE A 108 -25.05 27.10 -10.91
C PHE A 108 -26.13 27.80 -11.74
N ASN A 109 -26.71 28.89 -11.23
CA ASN A 109 -27.70 29.69 -11.97
C ASN A 109 -27.12 30.32 -13.24
N ARG A 110 -25.83 30.69 -13.25
CA ARG A 110 -25.16 31.18 -14.47
C ARG A 110 -24.94 30.08 -15.50
N ALA A 111 -24.65 28.85 -15.07
CA ALA A 111 -24.48 27.72 -15.98
C ALA A 111 -25.82 27.31 -16.61
N PHE A 112 -26.89 27.22 -15.82
CA PHE A 112 -28.20 26.75 -16.29
C PHE A 112 -29.05 27.83 -17.01
N LYS A 113 -28.70 29.12 -16.91
CA LYS A 113 -29.33 30.18 -17.72
C LYS A 113 -28.73 30.32 -19.13
N ARG A 114 -27.61 29.65 -19.43
CA ARG A 114 -26.93 29.78 -20.73
C ARG A 114 -27.44 28.79 -21.79
N ASP A 115 -28.24 27.79 -21.39
CA ASP A 115 -28.83 26.76 -22.26
C ASP A 115 -30.33 26.96 -22.55
N ARG A 116 -30.82 28.21 -22.52
CA ARG A 116 -32.13 28.58 -23.09
C ARG A 116 -31.98 29.62 -24.18
#